data_AF-A0A6C0LJD4-F1
#
_entry.id   AF-A0A6C0LJD4-F1
#
_cell.length_a   1.000
_cell.length_b   1.000
_cell.length_c   1.000
_cell.angle_alpha   90.00
_cell.angle_beta   90.00
_cell.angle_gamma   90.00
#
_symmetry.space_group_name_H-M   'P 1'
#
loop_
_entity.id
_entity.type
_entity.pdbx_description
1 polymer ?
#
loop_
_entity_poly.entity_id
_entity_poly.type
_entity_poly.pdbx_seq_one_letter_code
_entity_poly.pdbx_strand_id
1 'polypeptide(L)'
;MKISLDIRERALIEEIEHDSTFSHTIVKEQLDLGDILIYDDDDNLKLIIERKTPSDLMSSIKDGRYSEQSYRLNGHPVHNHNIVYLIEGNFNSHKDSSVILSAMVSIFY
;
A
#
# COMPACT_ATOMS: atom_id res chain seq x y z
N MET A 1 -16.65 -1.19 -10.61
CA MET A 1 -15.57 -1.13 -9.62
C MET A 1 -14.29 -0.85 -10.38
N LYS A 2 -13.57 0.19 -9.98
CA LYS A 2 -12.34 0.63 -10.65
C LYS A 2 -11.19 0.50 -9.67
N ILE A 3 -10.03 0.06 -10.15
CA ILE A 3 -8.81 -0.05 -9.37
C ILE A 3 -7.74 0.79 -10.05
N SER A 4 -7.22 1.78 -9.34
CA SER A 4 -6.07 2.55 -9.78
C SER A 4 -4.80 1.99 -9.15
N LEU A 5 -3.78 1.78 -9.96
CA LEU A 5 -2.47 1.29 -9.56
C LEU A 5 -1.43 2.39 -9.81
N ASP A 6 -0.53 2.58 -8.85
CA ASP A 6 0.60 3.47 -9.05
C ASP A 6 1.54 2.93 -10.13
N ILE A 7 1.93 3.78 -11.07
CA ILE A 7 2.84 3.42 -12.18
C ILE A 7 4.22 2.91 -11.72
N ARG A 8 4.62 3.16 -10.46
CA ARG A 8 5.87 2.65 -9.87
C ARG A 8 5.77 1.15 -9.55
N GLU A 9 4.56 0.61 -9.37
CA GLU A 9 4.29 -0.79 -9.00
C GLU A 9 4.35 -1.75 -10.19
N ARG A 10 5.46 -1.72 -10.94
CA ARG A 10 5.63 -2.44 -12.21
C ARG A 10 5.39 -3.94 -12.09
N ALA A 11 5.96 -4.58 -11.07
CA ALA A 11 5.83 -6.02 -10.87
C ALA A 11 4.37 -6.45 -10.65
N LEU A 12 3.60 -5.69 -9.87
CA LEU A 12 2.17 -5.99 -9.66
C LEU A 12 1.34 -5.75 -10.91
N ILE A 13 1.64 -4.67 -11.64
CA ILE A 13 0.99 -4.38 -12.91
C ILE A 13 1.20 -5.56 -13.88
N GLU A 14 2.43 -6.06 -14.01
CA GLU A 14 2.75 -7.21 -14.86
C GLU A 14 1.98 -8.46 -14.45
N GLU A 15 1.92 -8.77 -13.15
CA GLU A 15 1.15 -9.93 -12.65
C GLU A 15 -0.35 -9.81 -12.94
N ILE A 16 -0.94 -8.63 -12.77
CA ILE A 16 -2.36 -8.40 -13.06
C ILE A 16 -2.63 -8.50 -14.57
N GLU A 17 -1.72 -7.98 -15.40
CA GLU A 17 -1.86 -8.06 -16.86
C GLU A 17 -1.72 -9.50 -17.40
N HIS A 18 -0.94 -10.35 -16.72
CA HIS A 18 -0.83 -11.76 -17.05
C HIS A 18 -2.03 -12.60 -16.58
N ASP A 19 -2.78 -12.12 -15.58
CA ASP A 19 -3.97 -12.80 -15.08
C ASP A 19 -5.21 -12.51 -15.94
N SER A 20 -5.44 -13.37 -16.94
CA SER A 20 -6.63 -13.32 -17.79
C SER A 20 -7.97 -13.48 -17.07
N THR A 21 -7.98 -13.91 -15.79
CA THR A 21 -9.20 -14.03 -14.98
C THR A 21 -9.57 -12.73 -14.25
N PHE A 22 -8.62 -11.80 -14.17
CA PHE A 22 -8.82 -10.51 -13.51
C PHE A 22 -9.69 -9.59 -14.39
N SER A 23 -10.98 -9.47 -14.05
CA SER A 23 -12.01 -8.84 -14.90
C SER A 23 -12.39 -7.41 -14.50
N HIS A 24 -11.60 -6.77 -13.64
CA HIS A 24 -11.87 -5.40 -13.17
C HIS A 24 -11.19 -4.34 -14.02
N THR A 25 -11.76 -3.13 -14.05
CA THR A 25 -11.15 -1.99 -14.73
C THR A 25 -9.91 -1.54 -13.97
N ILE A 26 -8.74 -1.74 -14.57
CA ILE A 26 -7.46 -1.25 -14.06
C ILE A 26 -7.08 0.06 -14.75
N VAL A 27 -6.75 1.06 -13.93
CA VAL A 27 -6.16 2.33 -14.38
C VAL A 27 -4.74 2.39 -13.83
N LYS A 28 -3.76 2.69 -14.69
CA LYS A 28 -2.37 2.91 -14.28
C LYS A 28 -2.11 4.40 -14.30
N GLU A 29 -1.86 4.99 -13.14
CA GLU A 29 -1.67 6.43 -13.01
C GLU A 29 -0.63 6.77 -11.95
N GLN A 30 -0.13 7.99 -11.97
CA GLN A 30 0.78 8.45 -10.92
C GLN A 30 -0.06 8.82 -9.70
N LEU A 31 0.11 8.10 -8.60
CA LEU A 31 -0.63 8.35 -7.37
C LEU A 31 0.18 9.25 -6.44
N ASP A 32 -0.47 10.29 -5.93
CA ASP A 32 0.13 11.12 -4.89
C ASP A 32 0.20 10.38 -3.55
N LEU A 33 -0.69 9.41 -3.32
CA LEU A 33 -0.87 8.70 -2.05
C LEU A 33 -1.34 7.25 -2.28
N GLY A 34 -0.72 6.31 -1.57
CA GLY A 34 -0.99 4.88 -1.71
C GLY A 34 -0.46 4.29 -3.02
N ASP A 35 -0.49 2.96 -3.09
CA ASP A 35 0.00 2.19 -4.23
C ASP A 35 -1.16 1.56 -5.02
N ILE A 36 -2.28 1.28 -4.34
CA ILE A 36 -3.52 0.79 -4.95
C ILE A 36 -4.70 1.56 -4.36
N LEU A 37 -5.56 2.08 -5.22
CA LEU A 37 -6.82 2.73 -4.86
C LEU A 37 -7.99 1.94 -5.43
N ILE A 38 -9.00 1.63 -4.60
CA ILE A 38 -10.21 0.93 -5.04
C ILE A 38 -11.41 1.84 -4.91
N TYR A 39 -12.14 1.99 -6.01
CA TYR A 39 -13.33 2.81 -6.13
C TYR A 39 -14.57 1.94 -6.33
N ASP A 40 -15.71 2.40 -5.80
CA ASP A 40 -17.01 1.79 -6.11
C ASP A 40 -17.45 2.08 -7.57
N ASP A 41 -18.67 1.67 -7.93
CA ASP A 41 -19.23 1.93 -9.25
C ASP A 41 -19.58 3.41 -9.50
N ASP A 42 -19.65 4.21 -8.44
CA ASP A 42 -19.98 5.64 -8.46
C ASP A 42 -18.71 6.52 -8.36
N ASP A 43 -17.52 5.96 -8.63
CA ASP A 43 -16.22 6.61 -8.54
C ASP A 43 -15.84 7.17 -7.16
N ASN A 44 -16.49 6.70 -6.09
CA ASN A 44 -16.09 7.05 -4.72
C ASN A 44 -14.94 6.17 -4.26
N LEU A 45 -13.85 6.78 -3.79
CA LEU A 45 -12.72 6.05 -3.21
C LEU A 45 -13.14 5.32 -1.94
N LYS A 46 -13.01 3.99 -1.93
CA LYS A 46 -13.40 3.13 -0.81
C LYS A 46 -12.23 2.54 -0.05
N LEU A 47 -11.09 2.32 -0.69
CA LEU A 47 -9.94 1.68 -0.08
C LEU A 47 -8.64 2.27 -0.63
N ILE A 48 -7.70 2.52 0.27
CA ILE A 48 -6.31 2.85 -0.06
C ILE A 48 -5.46 1.69 0.46
N ILE A 49 -4.58 1.16 -0.39
CA ILE A 49 -3.59 0.16 0.02
C ILE A 49 -2.20 0.74 -0.21
N GLU A 50 -1.40 0.74 0.85
CA GLU A 50 0.03 1.03 0.81
C GLU A 50 0.78 -0.32 0.87
N ARG A 51 1.54 -0.64 -0.17
CA ARG A 51 2.35 -1.84 -0.25
C ARG A 51 3.74 -1.56 0.30
N LYS A 52 4.29 -2.52 1.05
CA LYS A 52 5.65 -2.38 1.56
C LYS A 52 6.31 -3.73 1.78
N THR A 53 7.55 -3.86 1.31
CA THR A 53 8.39 -4.98 1.75
C THR A 53 8.94 -4.71 3.16
N PRO A 54 9.34 -5.74 3.93
CA PRO A 54 10.03 -5.57 5.20
C PRO A 54 11.27 -4.64 5.11
N SER A 55 11.99 -4.71 4.00
CA SER A 55 13.17 -3.87 3.74
C SER A 55 12.79 -2.41 3.50
N ASP A 56 11.73 -2.15 2.74
CA ASP A 56 11.22 -0.80 2.49
C ASP A 56 10.64 -0.18 3.77
N LEU A 57 9.93 -0.99 4.56
CA LEU A 57 9.42 -0.57 5.86
C LEU A 57 10.56 -0.17 6.78
N MET A 58 11.60 -1.02 6.90
CA MET A 58 12.76 -0.67 7.72
C MET A 58 13.49 0.58 7.22
N SER A 59 13.62 0.74 5.90
CA SER A 59 14.25 1.91 5.30
C SER A 59 13.45 3.18 5.58
N SER A 60 12.12 3.12 5.44
CA SER A 60 11.19 4.23 5.71
C SER A 60 11.19 4.67 7.18
N ILE A 61 11.44 3.74 8.11
CA ILE A 61 11.58 4.05 9.54
C ILE A 61 12.92 4.76 9.78
N LYS A 62 14.01 4.25 9.18
CA LYS A 62 15.36 4.82 9.36
C LYS A 62 15.48 6.25 8.84
N ASP A 63 14.82 6.57 7.73
CA ASP A 63 14.86 7.89 7.11
C ASP A 63 13.68 8.81 7.48
N GLY A 64 12.76 8.33 8.31
CA GLY A 64 11.61 9.10 8.81
C GLY A 64 10.43 9.22 7.83
N ARG A 65 10.53 8.70 6.60
CA ARG A 65 9.44 8.72 5.61
C ARG A 65 8.19 8.00 6.10
N TYR A 66 8.34 6.99 6.96
CA TYR A 66 7.21 6.27 7.55
C TYR A 66 6.23 7.21 8.28
N SER A 67 6.74 8.14 9.08
CA SER A 67 5.91 9.07 9.84
C SER A 67 5.20 10.10 8.95
N GLU A 68 5.87 10.58 7.91
CA GLU A 68 5.28 11.50 6.92
C GLU A 68 4.20 10.81 6.09
N GLN A 69 4.45 9.58 5.62
CA GLN A 69 3.48 8.76 4.89
C GLN A 69 2.24 8.50 5.73
N SER A 70 2.42 8.06 6.98
CA SER A 70 1.33 7.84 7.93
C SER A 70 0.52 9.12 8.19
N TYR A 71 1.20 10.27 8.35
CA TYR A 71 0.52 11.55 8.53
C TYR A 71 -0.35 11.93 7.32
N ARG A 72 0.17 11.77 6.10
CA ARG A 72 -0.57 12.07 4.86
C ARG A 72 -1.76 11.13 4.65
N LEU A 73 -1.59 9.85 4.96
CA LEU A 73 -2.65 8.85 4.91
C LEU A 73 -3.76 9.15 5.92
N ASN A 74 -3.39 9.44 7.18
CA ASN A 74 -4.36 9.80 8.23
C ASN A 74 -5.09 11.13 7.95
N GLY A 75 -4.49 12.04 7.18
CA GLY A 75 -5.14 13.28 6.75
C GLY A 75 -6.10 13.10 5.56
N HIS A 76 -6.19 11.91 4.98
CA HIS A 76 -7.05 11.65 3.83
C HIS A 76 -8.53 11.60 4.26
N PRO A 77 -9.48 12.10 3.44
CA PRO A 77 -10.92 12.05 3.75
C PRO A 77 -11.52 10.63 3.88
N VAL A 78 -10.77 9.61 3.47
CA VAL A 78 -11.21 8.20 3.57
C VAL A 78 -11.03 7.76 5.02
N HIS A 79 -12.03 7.07 5.56
CA HIS A 79 -11.97 6.58 6.94
C HIS A 79 -10.72 5.71 7.15
N ASN A 80 -10.00 5.86 8.27
CA ASN A 80 -8.73 5.15 8.51
C ASN A 80 -8.85 3.61 8.42
N HIS A 81 -9.99 3.04 8.80
CA HIS A 81 -10.28 1.60 8.60
C HIS A 81 -10.22 1.13 7.13
N ASN A 82 -10.27 2.07 6.19
CA ASN A 82 -10.16 1.83 4.74
C ASN A 82 -8.77 2.22 4.21
N ILE A 83 -7.78 2.32 5.08
CA ILE A 83 -6.37 2.47 4.72
C ILE A 83 -5.65 1.23 5.22
N VAL A 84 -5.11 0.44 4.28
CA VAL A 84 -4.52 -0.87 4.57
C VAL A 84 -3.06 -0.87 4.19
N TYR A 85 -2.19 -1.35 5.09
CA TYR A 85 -0.81 -1.63 4.77
C TYR A 85 -0.67 -3.10 4.37
N LEU A 86 -0.30 -3.35 3.12
CA LEU A 86 0.02 -4.68 2.63
C LEU A 86 1.52 -4.93 2.78
N ILE A 87 1.89 -5.56 3.90
CA ILE A 87 3.28 -5.95 4.16
C ILE A 87 3.54 -7.32 3.55
N GLU A 88 4.38 -7.38 2.52
CA GLU A 88 4.61 -8.59 1.73
C GLU A 88 6.04 -9.12 1.84
N GLY A 89 6.18 -10.44 1.96
CA GLY A 89 7.47 -11.13 2.09
C GLY A 89 7.79 -11.59 3.51
N ASN A 90 8.92 -12.29 3.65
CA ASN A 90 9.33 -12.90 4.91
C ASN A 90 10.21 -11.94 5.73
N PHE A 91 9.71 -11.49 6.88
CA PHE A 91 10.48 -10.63 7.80
C PHE A 91 11.24 -11.39 8.89
N ASN A 92 10.98 -12.69 9.10
CA ASN A 92 11.60 -13.47 10.18
C ASN A 92 13.11 -13.64 9.98
N SER A 93 13.58 -13.66 8.72
CA SER A 93 15.00 -13.70 8.36
C SER A 93 15.66 -12.32 8.32
N HIS A 94 14.90 -11.25 8.51
CA HIS A 94 15.43 -9.89 8.48
C HIS A 94 16.19 -9.58 9.78
N LYS A 95 17.36 -8.93 9.68
CA LYS A 95 18.21 -8.61 10.85
C LYS A 95 17.48 -7.75 11.89
N ASP A 96 16.62 -6.86 11.40
CA ASP A 96 15.84 -5.91 12.19
C ASP A 96 14.38 -6.39 12.44
N SER A 97 14.14 -7.70 12.49
CA SER A 97 12.79 -8.30 12.55
C SER A 97 11.94 -7.81 13.73
N SER A 98 12.55 -7.53 14.89
CA SER A 98 11.85 -6.99 16.07
C SER A 98 11.32 -5.57 15.85
N VAL A 99 12.06 -4.72 15.14
CA VAL A 99 11.65 -3.36 14.80
C VAL A 99 10.53 -3.39 13.78
N ILE A 100 10.64 -4.25 12.78
CA ILE A 100 9.61 -4.46 11.76
C ILE A 100 8.31 -4.93 12.42
N LEU A 101 8.38 -5.91 13.32
CA LEU A 101 7.21 -6.37 14.08
C LEU A 101 6.59 -5.24 14.91
N SER A 102 7.42 -4.44 15.58
CA SER A 102 6.94 -3.30 16.39
C SER A 102 6.25 -2.24 15.52
N ALA A 103 6.79 -1.95 14.34
CA ALA A 103 6.19 -1.05 13.37
C ALA A 103 4.85 -1.60 12.85
N MET A 104 4.79 -2.88 12.48
CA MET A 104 3.55 -3.53 12.07
C MET A 104 2.47 -3.44 13.15
N VAL A 105 2.80 -3.71 14.41
CA VAL A 105 1.85 -3.54 15.54
C VAL A 105 1.39 -2.09 15.67
N SER A 106 2.29 -1.13 15.49
CA SER A 106 1.98 0.30 15.57
C SER A 106 1.09 0.78 14.41
N ILE A 107 1.15 0.14 13.25
CA ILE A 107 0.26 0.44 12.11
C ILE A 107 -1.19 0.05 12.42
N PHE A 108 -1.40 -1.01 13.20
CA PHE A 108 -2.75 -1.52 13.53
C PHE A 108 -3.46 -0.74 14.64
N TYR A 109 -2.76 0.15 15.35
CA TYR A 109 -3.27 0.85 16.53
C TYR A 109 -3.50 2.34 16.24
#